data_AF-A0AAX2IJH4-F1
#
_entry.id   AF-A0AAX2IJH4-F1
#
_cell.length_a   1.000
_cell.length_b   1.000
_cell.length_c   1.000
_cell.angle_alpha   90.00
_cell.angle_beta   90.00
_cell.angle_gamma   90.00
#
_symmetry.space_group_name_H-M   'P 1'
#
loop_
_entity.id
_entity.type
_entity.pdbx_description
1 polymer ?
#
loop_
_entity_poly.entity_id
_entity_poly.type
_entity_poly.pdbx_seq_one_letter_code
_entity_poly.pdbx_strand_id
1 'polypeptide(L)'
;MIFTYKYIDHEIEKFQKILDFLFYDVWLFAEGTFDVEKLNGNLILKDIYEHLGNVDYDPNDTSKNQMGKSAYFFNSSIEKIFNEFAKIDDDGFKLELIDFYYKNNEIETLCGNKSKTPISYKEIERKYPDLEKALNNFYSKLYGKESPFNLEIFGKLNNDLLPSHYKEFMTENDEGICPFCGIYPIDGIYVSTREAYDHFLPKAIYPFNSINFKNLSPMCHKCNSGNKSTHDPIEHIKGRKLAFYPYSDSHPNIEIDFKLSNTGIKGGIKPSDYKLTINCNSNTEELNSWKRIFKIETKYNTDGSIEYYGRYDEFICNKHSAKEWYEDILDHYENAQSLIEITDADKYYEKVLKATTRNPKSIKNMIKRKFLEECKMKGLFN
;
A
#
# COMPACT_ATOMS: atom_id res chain seq x y z
N MET A 1 1.12 -6.77 7.80
CA MET A 1 1.67 -5.47 8.20
C MET A 1 1.96 -5.56 9.69
N ILE A 2 2.52 -4.55 10.33
CA ILE A 2 2.93 -4.62 11.74
C ILE A 2 1.98 -3.85 12.65
N PHE A 3 1.38 -2.78 12.13
CA PHE A 3 0.35 -1.98 12.77
C PHE A 3 -0.46 -1.28 11.68
N THR A 4 -1.65 -0.79 12.00
CA THR A 4 -2.52 -0.04 11.09
C THR A 4 -2.30 1.46 11.20
N TYR A 5 -2.57 2.16 10.10
CA TYR A 5 -2.75 3.59 10.12
C TYR A 5 -4.15 3.94 10.62
N LYS A 6 -4.29 5.11 11.24
CA LYS A 6 -5.57 5.77 11.42
C LYS A 6 -5.94 6.49 10.11
N TYR A 7 -7.09 6.14 9.54
CA TYR A 7 -7.64 6.87 8.39
C TYR A 7 -8.05 8.29 8.80
N ILE A 8 -8.04 9.23 7.85
CA ILE A 8 -8.52 10.60 8.05
C ILE A 8 -9.51 10.96 6.96
N ASP A 9 -10.50 11.78 7.28
CA ASP A 9 -11.36 12.42 6.29
C ASP A 9 -10.64 13.63 5.69
N HIS A 10 -10.79 13.86 4.39
CA HIS A 10 -10.16 14.98 3.69
C HIS A 10 -10.95 15.34 2.43
N GLU A 11 -10.80 16.59 1.95
CA GLU A 11 -11.54 17.07 0.78
C GLU A 11 -11.26 16.29 -0.52
N ILE A 12 -10.17 15.52 -0.56
CA ILE A 12 -9.76 14.70 -1.71
C ILE A 12 -10.78 13.60 -2.04
N GLU A 13 -11.59 13.20 -1.05
CA GLU A 13 -12.68 12.24 -1.23
C GLU A 13 -13.77 12.72 -2.18
N LYS A 14 -13.83 14.03 -2.48
CA LYS A 14 -14.73 14.59 -3.50
C LYS A 14 -14.57 13.92 -4.87
N PHE A 15 -13.37 13.42 -5.18
CA PHE A 15 -13.13 12.72 -6.45
C PHE A 15 -13.85 11.39 -6.51
N GLN A 16 -13.88 10.62 -5.43
CA GLN A 16 -14.67 9.39 -5.39
C GLN A 16 -16.16 9.69 -5.53
N LYS A 17 -16.67 10.75 -4.88
CA LYS A 17 -18.08 11.18 -5.01
C LYS A 17 -18.47 11.55 -6.44
N ILE A 18 -17.55 12.15 -7.22
CA ILE A 18 -17.76 12.40 -8.65
C ILE A 18 -17.91 11.07 -9.41
N LEU A 19 -17.06 10.08 -9.13
CA LEU A 19 -17.13 8.77 -9.77
C LEU A 19 -18.36 7.97 -9.36
N ASP A 20 -18.81 8.11 -8.10
CA ASP A 20 -20.02 7.47 -7.59
C ASP A 20 -21.24 8.00 -8.36
N PHE A 21 -21.35 9.33 -8.52
CA PHE A 21 -22.40 9.96 -9.33
C PHE A 21 -22.34 9.52 -10.79
N LEU A 22 -21.16 9.54 -11.41
CA LEU A 22 -21.00 9.10 -12.80
C LEU A 22 -21.42 7.64 -12.98
N PHE A 23 -21.13 6.77 -12.02
CA PHE A 23 -21.53 5.37 -12.10
C PHE A 23 -23.03 5.20 -11.87
N TYR A 24 -23.54 5.63 -10.72
CA TYR A 24 -24.91 5.33 -10.29
C TYR A 24 -25.96 6.12 -11.07
N ASP A 25 -25.71 7.39 -11.37
CA ASP A 25 -26.73 8.29 -11.93
C ASP A 25 -26.60 8.46 -13.44
N VAL A 26 -25.41 8.22 -14.01
CA VAL A 26 -25.12 8.51 -15.42
C VAL A 26 -24.90 7.24 -16.25
N TRP A 27 -23.92 6.41 -15.91
CA TRP A 27 -23.55 5.25 -16.72
C TRP A 27 -24.50 4.07 -16.55
N LEU A 28 -24.94 3.77 -15.33
CA LEU A 28 -25.81 2.62 -15.08
C LEU A 28 -27.14 2.69 -15.85
N PHE A 29 -27.67 3.89 -16.00
CA PHE A 29 -28.92 4.19 -16.72
C PHE A 29 -28.67 4.73 -18.13
N ALA A 30 -27.50 4.46 -18.71
CA ALA A 30 -27.16 4.96 -20.03
C ALA A 30 -28.12 4.40 -21.09
N GLU A 31 -28.75 5.32 -21.83
CA GLU A 31 -29.63 5.06 -22.96
C GLU A 31 -29.38 6.12 -24.04
N GLY A 32 -29.36 5.67 -25.29
CA GLY A 32 -29.09 6.54 -26.44
C GLY A 32 -27.65 7.05 -26.48
N THR A 33 -27.47 8.28 -26.93
CA THR A 33 -26.17 8.97 -26.98
C THR A 33 -25.99 9.86 -25.77
N PHE A 34 -24.75 10.03 -25.31
CA PHE A 34 -24.46 10.99 -24.25
C PHE A 34 -24.81 12.42 -24.68
N ASP A 35 -25.42 13.17 -23.76
CA ASP A 35 -25.61 14.61 -23.82
C ASP A 35 -25.35 15.21 -22.42
N VAL A 36 -25.06 16.50 -22.36
CA VAL A 36 -24.68 17.18 -21.11
C VAL A 36 -25.82 17.26 -20.08
N GLU A 37 -27.08 17.13 -20.50
CA GLU A 37 -28.23 17.14 -19.60
C GLU A 37 -28.28 15.89 -18.73
N LYS A 38 -27.62 14.80 -19.14
CA LYS A 38 -27.41 13.61 -18.31
C LYS A 38 -26.64 13.91 -17.01
N LEU A 39 -25.93 15.04 -16.94
CA LEU A 39 -25.23 15.50 -15.73
C LEU A 39 -26.08 16.40 -14.83
N ASN A 40 -27.36 16.65 -15.13
CA ASN A 40 -28.22 17.56 -14.35
C ASN A 40 -28.37 17.18 -12.87
N GLY A 41 -28.17 15.90 -12.51
CA GLY A 41 -28.16 15.46 -11.11
C GLY A 41 -26.97 15.98 -10.28
N ASN A 42 -25.93 16.51 -10.93
CA ASN A 42 -24.77 17.11 -10.28
C ASN A 42 -24.32 18.37 -11.05
N LEU A 43 -24.92 19.51 -10.69
CA LEU A 43 -24.67 20.79 -11.36
C LEU A 43 -23.20 21.21 -11.29
N ILE A 44 -22.48 20.89 -10.20
CA ILE A 44 -21.05 21.19 -10.09
C ILE A 44 -20.26 20.40 -11.14
N LEU A 45 -20.52 19.10 -11.29
CA LEU A 45 -19.85 18.30 -12.30
C LEU A 45 -20.24 18.73 -13.72
N LYS A 46 -21.50 19.11 -13.93
CA LYS A 46 -21.96 19.66 -15.21
C LYS A 46 -21.20 20.93 -15.59
N ASP A 47 -21.11 21.89 -14.69
CA ASP A 47 -20.37 23.14 -14.90
C ASP A 47 -18.89 22.87 -15.20
N ILE A 48 -18.29 21.90 -14.49
CA ILE A 48 -16.92 21.45 -14.77
C ILE A 48 -16.83 20.88 -16.18
N TYR A 49 -17.71 19.96 -16.56
CA TYR A 49 -17.72 19.32 -17.88
C TYR A 49 -17.85 20.37 -19.00
N GLU A 50 -18.79 21.31 -18.88
CA GLU A 50 -18.99 22.39 -19.85
C GLU A 50 -17.76 23.31 -19.93
N HIS A 51 -17.18 23.67 -18.79
CA HIS A 51 -15.95 24.48 -18.75
C HIS A 51 -14.79 23.78 -19.45
N LEU A 52 -14.60 22.48 -19.19
CA LEU A 52 -13.56 21.67 -19.83
C LEU A 52 -13.79 21.50 -21.35
N GLY A 53 -15.04 21.46 -21.80
CA GLY A 53 -15.41 21.39 -23.22
C GLY A 53 -15.09 22.66 -24.01
N ASN A 54 -14.99 23.81 -23.33
CA ASN A 54 -14.63 25.09 -23.95
C ASN A 54 -13.10 25.31 -24.05
N VAL A 55 -12.28 24.37 -23.57
CA VAL A 55 -10.82 24.47 -23.67
C VAL A 55 -10.39 24.13 -25.10
N ASP A 56 -9.71 25.07 -25.75
CA ASP A 56 -9.19 24.91 -27.11
C ASP A 56 -8.15 23.78 -27.19
N TYR A 57 -8.55 22.65 -27.78
CA TYR A 57 -7.73 21.47 -27.96
C TYR A 57 -8.23 20.65 -29.16
N ASP A 58 -7.39 20.51 -30.18
CA ASP A 58 -7.62 19.57 -31.27
C ASP A 58 -6.88 18.25 -30.97
N PRO A 59 -7.57 17.11 -30.80
CA PRO A 59 -6.90 15.83 -30.63
C PRO A 59 -6.04 15.42 -31.84
N ASN A 60 -6.20 16.05 -33.01
CA ASN A 60 -5.41 15.82 -34.22
C ASN A 60 -4.23 16.81 -34.39
N ASP A 61 -4.17 17.89 -33.61
CA ASP A 61 -3.05 18.84 -33.59
C ASP A 61 -2.36 18.83 -32.21
N THR A 62 -1.18 18.22 -32.16
CA THR A 62 -0.47 17.90 -30.90
C THR A 62 0.38 19.04 -30.34
N SER A 63 0.17 20.28 -30.79
CA SER A 63 0.83 21.43 -30.15
C SER A 63 0.49 21.47 -28.64
N LYS A 64 1.51 21.70 -27.80
CA LYS A 64 1.54 21.35 -26.36
C LYS A 64 0.53 22.11 -25.49
N ASN A 65 -0.76 21.75 -25.53
CA ASN A 65 -1.75 22.14 -24.52
C ASN A 65 -2.03 20.96 -23.58
N GLN A 66 -1.16 20.76 -22.57
CA GLN A 66 -1.34 19.68 -21.58
C GLN A 66 -2.67 19.82 -20.83
N MET A 67 -3.14 21.05 -20.58
CA MET A 67 -4.44 21.31 -19.97
C MET A 67 -5.59 20.84 -20.88
N GLY A 68 -5.55 21.23 -22.16
CA GLY A 68 -6.51 20.80 -23.17
C GLY A 68 -6.57 19.28 -23.33
N LYS A 69 -5.41 18.61 -23.33
CA LYS A 69 -5.35 17.14 -23.37
C LYS A 69 -6.04 16.48 -22.17
N SER A 70 -5.81 16.98 -20.95
CA SER A 70 -6.44 16.45 -19.74
C SER A 70 -7.94 16.74 -19.68
N ALA A 71 -8.36 17.93 -20.12
CA ALA A 71 -9.77 18.33 -20.23
C ALA A 71 -10.53 17.42 -21.21
N TYR A 72 -10.01 17.30 -22.44
CA TYR A 72 -10.55 16.42 -23.47
C TYR A 72 -10.58 14.95 -23.03
N PHE A 73 -9.52 14.48 -22.36
CA PHE A 73 -9.47 13.13 -21.82
C PHE A 73 -10.62 12.87 -20.83
N PHE A 74 -10.84 13.78 -19.87
CA PHE A 74 -11.88 13.61 -18.85
C PHE A 74 -13.28 13.54 -19.49
N ASN A 75 -13.64 14.53 -20.31
CA ASN A 75 -14.96 14.59 -20.94
C ASN A 75 -15.20 13.41 -21.90
N SER A 76 -14.25 13.15 -22.80
CA SER A 76 -14.40 12.06 -23.78
C SER A 76 -14.41 10.68 -23.13
N SER A 77 -13.79 10.51 -21.95
CA SER A 77 -13.89 9.26 -21.19
C SER A 77 -15.28 9.06 -20.58
N ILE A 78 -15.93 10.10 -20.06
CA ILE A 78 -17.31 10.02 -19.57
C ILE A 78 -18.25 9.57 -20.69
N GLU A 79 -18.15 10.20 -21.87
CA GLU A 79 -18.94 9.88 -23.04
C GLU A 79 -18.71 8.45 -23.55
N LYS A 80 -17.45 8.03 -23.65
CA LYS A 80 -17.10 6.67 -24.11
C LYS A 80 -17.66 5.60 -23.17
N ILE A 81 -17.49 5.78 -21.86
CA ILE A 81 -18.01 4.81 -20.88
C ILE A 81 -19.55 4.80 -20.95
N PHE A 82 -20.20 5.95 -21.02
CA PHE A 82 -21.66 6.03 -21.19
C PHE A 82 -22.11 5.23 -22.42
N ASN A 83 -21.48 5.46 -23.57
CA ASN A 83 -21.84 4.78 -24.81
C ASN A 83 -21.59 3.26 -24.74
N GLU A 84 -20.59 2.78 -23.99
CA GLU A 84 -20.41 1.34 -23.78
C GLU A 84 -21.46 0.75 -22.83
N PHE A 85 -21.86 1.48 -21.79
CA PHE A 85 -22.96 1.06 -20.91
C PHE A 85 -24.31 1.02 -21.64
N ALA A 86 -24.56 1.96 -22.56
CA ALA A 86 -25.77 2.01 -23.37
C ALA A 86 -25.94 0.80 -24.31
N LYS A 87 -24.85 0.06 -24.59
CA LYS A 87 -24.87 -1.18 -25.39
C LYS A 87 -25.14 -2.43 -24.54
N ILE A 88 -25.24 -2.30 -23.23
CA ILE A 88 -25.52 -3.44 -22.34
C ILE A 88 -27.02 -3.68 -22.32
N ASP A 89 -27.47 -4.67 -23.10
CA ASP A 89 -28.88 -5.12 -23.14
C ASP A 89 -29.22 -6.15 -22.04
N ASP A 90 -28.23 -6.55 -21.24
CA ASP A 90 -28.39 -7.51 -20.14
C ASP A 90 -28.65 -6.77 -18.82
N ASP A 91 -29.93 -6.59 -18.49
CA ASP A 91 -30.37 -5.96 -17.23
C ASP A 91 -29.86 -6.72 -15.99
N GLY A 92 -29.70 -8.05 -16.09
CA GLY A 92 -29.14 -8.86 -15.01
C GLY A 92 -27.69 -8.46 -14.73
N PHE A 93 -26.90 -8.25 -15.78
CA PHE A 93 -25.53 -7.75 -15.63
C PHE A 93 -25.46 -6.31 -15.12
N LYS A 94 -26.37 -5.42 -15.54
CA LYS A 94 -26.44 -4.06 -14.97
C LYS A 94 -26.70 -4.11 -13.45
N LEU A 95 -27.59 -4.99 -13.00
CA LEU A 95 -27.82 -5.21 -11.56
C LEU A 95 -26.59 -5.78 -10.85
N GLU A 96 -25.87 -6.72 -11.46
CA GLU A 96 -24.60 -7.22 -10.92
C GLU A 96 -23.54 -6.12 -10.84
N LEU A 97 -23.45 -5.22 -11.82
CA LEU A 97 -22.51 -4.10 -11.84
C LEU A 97 -22.71 -3.15 -10.66
N ILE A 98 -23.94 -2.93 -10.19
CA ILE A 98 -24.24 -2.14 -8.97
C ILE A 98 -23.50 -2.73 -7.77
N ASP A 99 -23.65 -4.04 -7.60
CA ASP A 99 -23.04 -4.79 -6.50
C ASP A 99 -21.51 -4.88 -6.64
N PHE A 100 -21.01 -5.05 -7.87
CA PHE A 100 -19.57 -5.03 -8.15
C PHE A 100 -18.93 -3.67 -7.89
N TYR A 101 -19.57 -2.58 -8.29
CA TYR A 101 -19.06 -1.23 -8.03
C TYR A 101 -18.96 -0.96 -6.54
N TYR A 102 -20.02 -1.28 -5.80
CA TYR A 102 -20.06 -1.17 -4.34
C TYR A 102 -18.95 -2.02 -3.71
N LYS A 103 -18.88 -3.31 -4.04
CA LYS A 103 -17.89 -4.24 -3.47
C LYS A 103 -16.45 -3.85 -3.79
N ASN A 104 -16.15 -3.38 -5.00
CA ASN A 104 -14.80 -2.95 -5.39
C ASN A 104 -14.27 -1.78 -4.54
N ASN A 105 -15.18 -0.97 -3.98
CA ASN A 105 -14.87 0.17 -3.13
C ASN A 105 -14.91 -0.14 -1.61
N GLU A 106 -15.42 -1.31 -1.24
CA GLU A 106 -15.46 -1.83 0.13
C GLU A 106 -14.15 -2.54 0.51
N ILE A 107 -13.04 -1.79 0.49
CA ILE A 107 -11.66 -2.33 0.58
C ILE A 107 -11.44 -3.15 1.85
N GLU A 108 -11.87 -2.67 3.01
CA GLU A 108 -11.73 -3.38 4.27
C GLU A 108 -12.48 -4.71 4.25
N THR A 109 -13.73 -4.68 3.79
CA THR A 109 -14.58 -5.86 3.64
C THR A 109 -13.93 -6.88 2.70
N LEU A 110 -13.31 -6.44 1.60
CA LEU A 110 -12.55 -7.31 0.70
C LEU A 110 -11.29 -7.89 1.37
N CYS A 111 -10.66 -7.18 2.29
CA CYS A 111 -9.50 -7.72 3.00
C CYS A 111 -9.91 -8.79 4.02
N GLY A 112 -11.04 -8.58 4.71
CA GLY A 112 -11.50 -9.40 5.84
C GLY A 112 -12.53 -10.49 5.53
N ASN A 113 -13.16 -10.50 4.34
CA ASN A 113 -14.26 -11.43 4.05
C ASN A 113 -14.16 -12.07 2.65
N LYS A 114 -13.86 -13.37 2.60
CA LYS A 114 -13.73 -14.13 1.33
C LYS A 114 -15.06 -14.35 0.61
N SER A 115 -16.22 -14.22 1.27
CA SER A 115 -17.53 -14.29 0.61
C SER A 115 -17.83 -13.04 -0.22
N LYS A 116 -17.04 -11.97 -0.03
CA LYS A 116 -17.17 -10.73 -0.77
C LYS A 116 -16.11 -10.71 -1.86
N THR A 117 -16.58 -10.67 -3.11
CA THR A 117 -15.77 -10.76 -4.31
C THR A 117 -15.90 -9.47 -5.13
N PRO A 118 -14.79 -8.81 -5.45
CA PRO A 118 -14.81 -7.71 -6.41
C PRO A 118 -14.97 -8.27 -7.84
N ILE A 119 -15.18 -7.38 -8.80
CA ILE A 119 -14.95 -7.67 -10.22
C ILE A 119 -13.56 -7.16 -10.63
N SER A 120 -12.87 -7.91 -11.50
CA SER A 120 -11.63 -7.48 -12.14
C SER A 120 -11.87 -7.02 -13.59
N TYR A 121 -10.93 -6.26 -14.15
CA TYR A 121 -10.94 -5.93 -15.59
C TYR A 121 -11.05 -7.18 -16.45
N LYS A 122 -10.28 -8.24 -16.13
CA LYS A 122 -10.32 -9.52 -16.85
C LYS A 122 -11.70 -10.18 -16.85
N GLU A 123 -12.49 -9.99 -15.80
CA GLU A 123 -13.86 -10.52 -15.76
C GLU A 123 -14.82 -9.69 -16.62
N ILE A 124 -14.68 -8.36 -16.61
CA ILE A 124 -15.43 -7.47 -17.51
C ILE A 124 -15.08 -7.79 -18.97
N GLU A 125 -13.80 -7.93 -19.29
CA GLU A 125 -13.28 -8.18 -20.64
C GLU A 125 -13.96 -9.38 -21.32
N ARG A 126 -14.18 -10.46 -20.57
CA ARG A 126 -14.77 -11.70 -21.09
C ARG A 126 -16.18 -11.51 -21.65
N LYS A 127 -16.93 -10.53 -21.15
CA LYS A 127 -18.33 -10.30 -21.53
C LYS A 127 -18.50 -8.99 -22.31
N TYR A 128 -17.78 -7.94 -21.92
CA TYR A 128 -17.84 -6.60 -22.51
C TYR A 128 -16.42 -6.04 -22.71
N PRO A 129 -15.67 -6.50 -23.73
CA PRO A 129 -14.28 -6.10 -23.94
C PRO A 129 -14.11 -4.60 -24.22
N ASP A 130 -15.05 -3.96 -24.89
CA ASP A 130 -14.95 -2.52 -25.18
C ASP A 130 -15.28 -1.67 -23.95
N LEU A 131 -16.20 -2.13 -23.09
CA LEU A 131 -16.44 -1.55 -21.77
C LEU A 131 -15.20 -1.66 -20.88
N GLU A 132 -14.57 -2.84 -20.83
CA GLU A 132 -13.30 -3.01 -20.09
C GLU A 132 -12.27 -2.00 -20.55
N LYS A 133 -12.04 -1.86 -21.86
CA LYS A 133 -11.06 -0.91 -22.41
C LYS A 133 -11.40 0.52 -22.03
N ALA A 134 -12.68 0.90 -22.12
CA ALA A 134 -13.13 2.25 -21.75
C ALA A 134 -12.88 2.55 -20.27
N LEU A 135 -13.26 1.61 -19.39
CA LEU A 135 -13.03 1.72 -17.95
C LEU A 135 -11.53 1.75 -17.62
N ASN A 136 -10.74 0.83 -18.17
CA ASN A 136 -9.31 0.73 -17.88
C ASN A 136 -8.56 1.98 -18.35
N ASN A 137 -8.87 2.48 -19.55
CA ASN A 137 -8.29 3.73 -20.06
C ASN A 137 -8.59 4.94 -19.17
N PHE A 138 -9.77 4.98 -18.56
CA PHE A 138 -10.17 6.06 -17.65
C PHE A 138 -9.55 5.89 -16.26
N TYR A 139 -9.90 4.80 -15.56
CA TYR A 139 -9.56 4.55 -14.17
C TYR A 139 -8.05 4.40 -13.93
N SER A 140 -7.27 3.89 -14.90
CA SER A 140 -5.82 3.77 -14.77
C SER A 140 -5.11 5.14 -14.66
N LYS A 141 -5.74 6.22 -15.16
CA LYS A 141 -5.18 7.56 -15.22
C LYS A 141 -5.71 8.53 -14.17
N LEU A 142 -6.72 8.16 -13.38
CA LEU A 142 -7.32 9.06 -12.36
C LEU A 142 -6.37 9.45 -11.22
N TYR A 143 -5.25 8.73 -11.04
CA TYR A 143 -4.23 9.04 -10.05
C TYR A 143 -2.84 9.11 -10.70
N GLY A 144 -2.06 10.12 -10.29
CA GLY A 144 -0.69 10.35 -10.77
C GLY A 144 -0.57 11.56 -11.70
N LYS A 145 0.58 11.68 -12.36
CA LYS A 145 0.97 12.88 -13.13
C LYS A 145 0.04 13.22 -14.30
N GLU A 146 -0.59 12.21 -14.89
CA GLU A 146 -1.49 12.36 -16.04
C GLU A 146 -2.96 12.56 -15.63
N SER A 147 -3.25 12.57 -14.32
CA SER A 147 -4.63 12.65 -13.85
C SER A 147 -5.30 13.95 -14.28
N PRO A 148 -6.56 13.90 -14.77
CA PRO A 148 -7.34 15.11 -15.04
C PRO A 148 -7.58 15.93 -13.77
N PHE A 149 -7.56 15.29 -12.58
CA PHE A 149 -7.72 15.98 -11.30
C PHE A 149 -6.54 16.89 -10.93
N ASN A 150 -5.47 16.91 -11.74
CA ASN A 150 -4.41 17.91 -11.62
C ASN A 150 -4.81 19.29 -12.15
N LEU A 151 -5.90 19.41 -12.92
CA LEU A 151 -6.40 20.70 -13.38
C LEU A 151 -6.86 21.57 -12.20
N GLU A 152 -6.76 22.88 -12.37
CA GLU A 152 -7.10 23.86 -11.34
C GLU A 152 -8.56 23.77 -10.90
N ILE A 153 -9.47 23.50 -11.84
CA ILE A 153 -10.91 23.35 -11.55
C ILE A 153 -11.22 22.19 -10.59
N PHE A 154 -10.32 21.20 -10.49
CA PHE A 154 -10.43 20.09 -9.55
C PHE A 154 -9.65 20.32 -8.24
N GLY A 155 -8.89 21.41 -8.15
CA GLY A 155 -8.07 21.76 -6.99
C GLY A 155 -6.63 21.21 -7.03
N LYS A 156 -6.10 20.83 -8.20
CA LYS A 156 -4.68 20.44 -8.39
C LYS A 156 -4.23 19.26 -7.52
N LEU A 157 -4.79 18.07 -7.76
CA LEU A 157 -4.53 16.80 -7.02
C LEU A 157 -3.08 16.63 -6.53
N ASN A 158 -2.09 16.65 -7.43
CA ASN A 158 -0.71 16.36 -7.05
C ASN A 158 0.03 17.52 -6.35
N ASN A 159 -0.36 18.76 -6.62
CA ASN A 159 0.39 19.93 -6.17
C ASN A 159 -0.15 20.50 -4.86
N ASP A 160 -1.46 20.38 -4.62
CA ASP A 160 -2.12 21.00 -3.47
C ASP A 160 -2.80 19.94 -2.58
N LEU A 161 -3.74 19.15 -3.12
CA LEU A 161 -4.56 18.23 -2.32
C LEU A 161 -3.78 17.07 -1.71
N LEU A 162 -2.94 16.38 -2.48
CA LEU A 162 -2.10 15.29 -1.97
C LEU A 162 -1.10 15.75 -0.91
N PRO A 163 -0.34 16.86 -1.09
CA PRO A 163 0.52 17.34 -0.01
C PRO A 163 -0.25 17.80 1.23
N SER A 164 -1.43 18.43 1.08
CA SER A 164 -2.29 18.77 2.22
C SER A 164 -2.73 17.52 2.98
N HIS A 165 -3.31 16.55 2.26
CA HIS A 165 -3.71 15.27 2.83
C HIS A 165 -2.54 14.57 3.52
N TYR A 166 -1.37 14.50 2.88
CA TYR A 166 -0.20 13.82 3.46
C TYR A 166 0.24 14.48 4.77
N LYS A 167 0.22 15.81 4.85
CA LYS A 167 0.59 16.53 6.07
C LYS A 167 -0.39 16.22 7.21
N GLU A 168 -1.69 16.26 6.95
CA GLU A 168 -2.71 15.92 7.95
C GLU A 168 -2.63 14.44 8.36
N PHE A 169 -2.47 13.56 7.38
CA PHE A 169 -2.36 12.12 7.58
C PHE A 169 -1.16 11.76 8.45
N MET A 170 0.02 12.32 8.17
CA MET A 170 1.24 12.07 8.94
C MET A 170 1.25 12.77 10.31
N THR A 171 0.37 13.76 10.52
CA THR A 171 0.16 14.35 11.85
C THR A 171 -0.58 13.37 12.77
N GLU A 172 -1.54 12.62 12.23
CA GLU A 172 -2.27 11.58 12.96
C GLU A 172 -1.50 10.24 13.03
N ASN A 173 -0.55 10.00 12.12
CA ASN A 173 0.18 8.75 11.96
C ASN A 173 1.71 8.96 12.08
N ASP A 174 2.17 9.35 13.28
CA ASP A 174 3.52 9.85 13.51
C ASP A 174 4.54 8.81 14.00
N GLU A 175 4.23 7.51 13.88
CA GLU A 175 5.11 6.40 14.30
C GLU A 175 6.50 6.40 13.64
N GLY A 176 6.66 7.17 12.55
CA GLY A 176 7.94 7.43 11.89
C GLY A 176 8.55 6.22 11.18
N ILE A 177 7.79 5.12 11.07
CA ILE A 177 8.25 3.86 10.49
C ILE A 177 7.16 3.26 9.61
N CYS A 178 7.56 2.55 8.55
CA CYS A 178 6.64 1.96 7.60
C CYS A 178 5.88 0.78 8.22
N PRO A 179 4.55 0.80 8.31
CA PRO A 179 3.77 -0.29 8.92
C PRO A 179 3.87 -1.60 8.13
N PHE A 180 4.20 -1.54 6.85
CA PHE A 180 4.26 -2.72 5.99
C PHE A 180 5.52 -3.55 6.20
N CYS A 181 6.62 -2.94 6.65
CA CYS A 181 7.87 -3.67 6.96
C CYS A 181 8.31 -3.59 8.42
N GLY A 182 8.02 -2.48 9.11
CA GLY A 182 8.54 -2.16 10.44
C GLY A 182 10.07 -1.93 10.48
N ILE A 183 10.71 -1.71 9.32
CA ILE A 183 12.17 -1.54 9.20
C ILE A 183 12.53 -0.11 8.79
N TYR A 184 11.97 0.35 7.66
CA TYR A 184 12.36 1.62 7.06
C TYR A 184 11.51 2.76 7.60
N PRO A 185 12.10 3.96 7.79
CA PRO A 185 11.34 5.18 8.07
C PRO A 185 10.29 5.48 7.00
N ILE A 186 9.30 6.28 7.37
CA ILE A 186 8.36 6.95 6.45
C ILE A 186 8.62 8.45 6.57
N ASP A 187 8.56 9.15 5.44
CA ASP A 187 8.70 10.62 5.40
C ASP A 187 7.61 11.29 6.25
N GLY A 188 8.01 11.96 7.34
CA GLY A 188 7.10 12.72 8.21
C GLY A 188 6.85 14.15 7.74
N ILE A 189 6.15 14.95 8.56
CA ILE A 189 5.73 16.32 8.23
C ILE A 189 6.88 17.32 7.99
N TYR A 190 8.10 16.99 8.42
CA TYR A 190 9.28 17.85 8.30
C TYR A 190 10.19 17.47 7.13
N VAL A 191 9.77 16.52 6.29
CA VAL A 191 10.50 16.11 5.10
C VAL A 191 9.92 16.84 3.89
N SER A 192 10.79 17.30 2.98
CA SER A 192 10.37 18.01 1.76
C SER A 192 9.77 17.10 0.70
N THR A 193 9.99 15.78 0.83
CA THR A 193 9.38 14.72 0.05
C THR A 193 8.24 14.07 0.82
N ARG A 194 7.47 13.23 0.11
CA ARG A 194 6.40 12.42 0.67
C ARG A 194 6.47 11.02 0.09
N GLU A 195 6.03 10.04 0.86
CA GLU A 195 5.88 8.69 0.32
C GLU A 195 4.82 8.64 -0.78
N ALA A 196 5.04 7.74 -1.74
CA ALA A 196 4.01 7.43 -2.71
C ALA A 196 2.88 6.65 -2.03
N TYR A 197 1.64 7.00 -2.38
CA TYR A 197 0.47 6.22 -2.00
C TYR A 197 0.39 4.99 -2.89
N ASP A 198 0.44 3.83 -2.27
CA ASP A 198 0.23 2.55 -2.94
C ASP A 198 -1.27 2.27 -3.07
N HIS A 199 -1.71 1.81 -4.25
CA HIS A 199 -3.03 1.22 -4.44
C HIS A 199 -3.04 -0.18 -3.81
N PHE A 200 -3.54 -0.30 -2.58
CA PHE A 200 -3.46 -1.53 -1.81
C PHE A 200 -4.04 -2.71 -2.59
N LEU A 201 -5.27 -2.57 -3.07
CA LEU A 201 -5.82 -3.36 -4.17
C LEU A 201 -5.37 -2.73 -5.50
N PRO A 202 -4.60 -3.46 -6.35
CA PRO A 202 -3.97 -2.85 -7.51
C PRO A 202 -4.98 -2.31 -8.53
N LYS A 203 -4.86 -1.02 -8.88
CA LYS A 203 -5.68 -0.38 -9.93
C LYS A 203 -5.51 -0.98 -11.33
N ALA A 204 -4.51 -1.83 -11.54
CA ALA A 204 -4.29 -2.58 -12.79
C ALA A 204 -5.16 -3.85 -12.87
N ILE A 205 -5.71 -4.30 -11.74
CA ILE A 205 -6.53 -5.51 -11.65
C ILE A 205 -8.00 -5.14 -11.44
N TYR A 206 -8.24 -4.18 -10.55
CA TYR A 206 -9.58 -3.80 -10.12
C TYR A 206 -9.99 -2.44 -10.70
N PRO A 207 -11.16 -2.34 -11.36
CA PRO A 207 -11.79 -1.07 -11.67
C PRO A 207 -12.38 -0.41 -10.42
N PHE A 208 -12.86 0.81 -10.58
CA PHE A 208 -13.70 1.56 -9.64
C PHE A 208 -13.02 2.12 -8.38
N ASN A 209 -11.87 1.59 -7.96
CA ASN A 209 -11.22 1.97 -6.70
C ASN A 209 -9.87 2.71 -6.85
N SER A 210 -9.61 3.32 -8.01
CA SER A 210 -8.31 3.93 -8.32
C SER A 210 -8.08 5.30 -7.67
N ILE A 211 -9.14 6.02 -7.29
CA ILE A 211 -9.06 7.28 -6.52
C ILE A 211 -9.73 7.18 -5.14
N ASN A 212 -10.17 5.98 -4.76
CA ASN A 212 -10.71 5.73 -3.43
C ASN A 212 -9.56 5.78 -2.40
N PHE A 213 -9.55 6.78 -1.52
CA PHE A 213 -8.46 6.97 -0.56
C PHE A 213 -8.41 5.88 0.52
N LYS A 214 -9.51 5.15 0.74
CA LYS A 214 -9.52 3.92 1.53
C LYS A 214 -8.69 2.79 0.90
N ASN A 215 -8.34 2.90 -0.38
CA ASN A 215 -7.45 1.99 -1.11
C ASN A 215 -6.03 2.53 -1.30
N LEU A 216 -5.74 3.76 -0.86
CA LEU A 216 -4.47 4.45 -1.13
C LEU A 216 -3.71 4.69 0.18
N SER A 217 -2.57 4.02 0.38
CA SER A 217 -1.82 4.12 1.63
C SER A 217 -0.36 4.57 1.44
N PRO A 218 0.12 5.57 2.20
CA PRO A 218 1.54 5.93 2.23
C PRO A 218 2.41 4.73 2.60
N MET A 219 3.41 4.47 1.77
CA MET A 219 4.22 3.26 1.91
C MET A 219 5.64 3.52 1.43
N CYS A 220 6.63 3.10 2.23
CA CYS A 220 8.03 3.32 1.88
C CYS A 220 8.37 2.70 0.52
N HIS A 221 9.29 3.33 -0.21
CA HIS A 221 9.67 2.91 -1.57
C HIS A 221 10.02 1.42 -1.69
N LYS A 222 10.70 0.84 -0.68
CA LYS A 222 11.04 -0.60 -0.67
C LYS A 222 9.80 -1.49 -0.56
N CYS A 223 8.77 -1.08 0.19
CA CYS A 223 7.53 -1.84 0.28
C CYS A 223 6.67 -1.67 -0.96
N ASN A 224 6.49 -0.43 -1.41
CA ASN A 224 5.62 -0.06 -2.54
C ASN A 224 6.21 -0.58 -3.85
N SER A 225 7.19 0.11 -4.43
CA SER A 225 7.71 -0.20 -5.76
C SER A 225 8.65 -1.40 -5.77
N GLY A 226 9.36 -1.64 -4.66
CA GLY A 226 10.36 -2.73 -4.59
C GLY A 226 9.76 -4.13 -4.42
N ASN A 227 8.58 -4.26 -3.81
CA ASN A 227 8.03 -5.58 -3.45
C ASN A 227 6.57 -5.73 -3.85
N LYS A 228 5.67 -4.93 -3.27
CA LYS A 228 4.25 -5.07 -3.52
C LYS A 228 3.95 -4.83 -4.99
N SER A 229 4.34 -3.69 -5.55
CA SER A 229 4.08 -3.33 -6.95
C SER A 229 2.61 -3.62 -7.31
N THR A 230 2.36 -4.42 -8.32
CA THR A 230 1.01 -4.84 -8.74
C THR A 230 0.56 -6.19 -8.15
N HIS A 231 1.26 -6.75 -7.17
CA HIS A 231 0.83 -7.98 -6.51
C HIS A 231 -0.46 -7.74 -5.72
N ASP A 232 -1.42 -8.62 -5.92
CA ASP A 232 -2.75 -8.54 -5.33
C ASP A 232 -2.79 -9.13 -3.91
N PRO A 233 -3.04 -8.32 -2.87
CA PRO A 233 -3.11 -8.83 -1.50
C PRO A 233 -4.18 -9.90 -1.30
N ILE A 234 -5.29 -9.83 -2.03
CA ILE A 234 -6.45 -10.71 -1.86
C ILE A 234 -6.50 -11.90 -2.84
N GLU A 235 -5.57 -11.96 -3.80
CA GLU A 235 -5.47 -12.98 -4.87
C GLU A 235 -6.83 -13.43 -5.45
N HIS A 236 -7.70 -12.48 -5.83
CA HIS A 236 -9.08 -12.79 -6.26
C HIS A 236 -9.15 -13.85 -7.36
N ILE A 237 -8.28 -13.74 -8.38
CA ILE A 237 -8.31 -14.62 -9.56
C ILE A 237 -7.65 -15.98 -9.35
N LYS A 238 -6.59 -16.05 -8.51
CA LYS A 238 -5.76 -17.26 -8.35
C LYS A 238 -6.14 -18.09 -7.13
N GLY A 239 -6.98 -17.55 -6.25
CA GLY A 239 -7.46 -18.22 -5.05
C GLY A 239 -7.60 -17.22 -3.93
N ARG A 240 -8.84 -16.80 -3.66
CA ARG A 240 -9.16 -15.74 -2.70
C ARG A 240 -8.46 -15.92 -1.34
N LYS A 241 -7.73 -14.88 -0.91
CA LYS A 241 -7.04 -14.80 0.39
C LYS A 241 -7.52 -13.63 1.20
N LEU A 242 -7.42 -13.75 2.51
CA LEU A 242 -7.55 -12.61 3.44
C LEU A 242 -6.25 -11.79 3.47
N ALA A 243 -6.36 -10.52 3.79
CA ALA A 243 -5.22 -9.62 3.93
C ALA A 243 -5.45 -8.66 5.10
N PHE A 244 -4.36 -8.17 5.70
CA PHE A 244 -4.47 -7.07 6.66
C PHE A 244 -4.78 -5.77 5.92
N TYR A 245 -5.88 -5.13 6.28
CA TYR A 245 -6.27 -3.85 5.71
C TYR A 245 -5.47 -2.70 6.35
N PRO A 246 -4.89 -1.77 5.57
CA PRO A 246 -4.05 -0.70 6.11
C PRO A 246 -4.69 0.19 7.17
N TYR A 247 -6.02 0.34 7.13
CA TYR A 247 -6.78 1.27 7.94
C TYR A 247 -7.75 0.60 8.92
N SER A 248 -7.60 -0.69 9.19
CA SER A 248 -8.46 -1.35 10.19
C SER A 248 -8.30 -0.73 11.57
N ASP A 249 -9.42 -0.65 12.30
CA ASP A 249 -9.50 -0.12 13.67
C ASP A 249 -8.60 -0.87 14.67
N SER A 250 -8.26 -2.12 14.35
CA SER A 250 -7.35 -2.92 15.16
C SER A 250 -6.42 -3.76 14.28
N HIS A 251 -5.26 -4.09 14.84
CA HIS A 251 -4.29 -4.98 14.24
C HIS A 251 -3.92 -6.06 15.27
N PRO A 252 -3.86 -7.34 14.89
CA PRO A 252 -3.48 -8.38 15.84
C PRO A 252 -2.01 -8.24 16.25
N ASN A 253 -1.66 -8.78 17.42
CA ASN A 253 -0.26 -8.84 17.82
C ASN A 253 0.50 -9.82 16.90
N ILE A 254 1.64 -9.37 16.38
CA ILE A 254 2.57 -10.23 15.65
C ILE A 254 3.69 -10.62 16.60
N GLU A 255 3.83 -11.93 16.80
CA GLU A 255 4.89 -12.50 17.62
C GLU A 255 6.08 -12.85 16.75
N ILE A 256 7.27 -12.44 17.20
CA ILE A 256 8.54 -12.74 16.55
C ILE A 256 9.42 -13.48 17.54
N ASP A 257 9.84 -14.67 17.14
CA ASP A 257 10.85 -15.47 17.83
C ASP A 257 12.10 -15.58 16.97
N PHE A 258 13.25 -15.53 17.63
CA PHE A 258 14.56 -15.68 17.03
C PHE A 258 15.26 -16.83 17.73
N LYS A 259 15.87 -17.74 16.97
CA LYS A 259 16.71 -18.81 17.53
C LYS A 259 18.02 -18.90 16.78
N LEU A 260 19.14 -18.82 17.50
CA LEU A 260 20.46 -18.97 16.89
C LEU A 260 20.80 -20.46 16.72
N SER A 261 21.20 -20.83 15.50
CA SER A 261 21.73 -22.15 15.17
C SER A 261 23.25 -22.19 15.26
N ASN A 262 23.92 -21.07 14.95
CA ASN A 262 25.37 -20.90 14.94
C ASN A 262 25.79 -19.74 15.86
N THR A 263 26.97 -19.83 16.47
CA THR A 263 27.53 -18.86 17.42
C THR A 263 28.62 -17.96 16.83
N GLY A 264 29.04 -18.21 15.59
CA GLY A 264 30.10 -17.47 14.88
C GLY A 264 29.74 -16.05 14.40
N ILE A 265 29.11 -15.23 15.25
CA ILE A 265 28.54 -13.92 14.87
C ILE A 265 29.57 -12.91 14.35
N LYS A 266 30.81 -12.92 14.88
CA LYS A 266 31.90 -11.99 14.48
C LYS A 266 32.20 -12.04 12.97
N GLY A 267 32.05 -13.21 12.35
CA GLY A 267 32.24 -13.41 10.91
C GLY A 267 31.13 -12.84 10.03
N GLY A 268 30.07 -12.30 10.63
CA GLY A 268 28.82 -11.96 9.97
C GLY A 268 27.82 -13.11 10.04
N ILE A 269 26.55 -12.78 10.18
CA ILE A 269 25.45 -13.75 10.25
C ILE A 269 24.84 -13.97 8.87
N LYS A 270 24.52 -15.23 8.55
CA LYS A 270 23.80 -15.63 7.32
C LYS A 270 22.42 -16.18 7.66
N PRO A 271 21.49 -16.24 6.69
CA PRO A 271 20.15 -16.79 6.94
C PRO A 271 20.14 -18.22 7.50
N SER A 272 21.15 -19.03 7.16
CA SER A 272 21.31 -20.40 7.70
C SER A 272 21.71 -20.46 9.17
N ASP A 273 22.19 -19.37 9.75
CA ASP A 273 22.72 -19.33 11.12
C ASP A 273 21.63 -19.12 12.18
N TYR A 274 20.39 -18.90 11.78
CA TYR A 274 19.26 -18.68 12.69
C TYR A 274 17.95 -19.18 12.11
N LYS A 275 16.94 -19.24 12.97
CA LYS A 275 15.54 -19.39 12.59
C LYS A 275 14.74 -18.22 13.14
N LEU A 276 14.17 -17.43 12.24
CA LEU A 276 13.19 -16.40 12.56
C LEU A 276 11.79 -17.00 12.39
N THR A 277 10.96 -16.95 13.42
CA THR A 277 9.57 -17.40 13.35
C THR A 277 8.66 -16.21 13.58
N ILE A 278 7.71 -15.99 12.68
CA ILE A 278 6.74 -14.90 12.78
C ILE A 278 5.34 -15.51 12.81
N ASN A 279 4.62 -15.27 13.90
CA ASN A 279 3.32 -15.90 14.18
C ASN A 279 2.23 -14.87 14.45
N CYS A 280 1.01 -15.25 14.09
CA CYS A 280 -0.22 -14.54 14.39
C CYS A 280 -1.37 -15.55 14.37
N ASN A 281 -1.69 -16.13 15.53
CA ASN A 281 -2.61 -17.27 15.61
C ASN A 281 -4.05 -16.89 15.24
N SER A 282 -4.46 -15.65 15.49
CA SER A 282 -5.80 -15.16 15.15
C SER A 282 -5.99 -14.88 13.66
N ASN A 283 -4.91 -14.62 12.91
CA ASN A 283 -4.97 -14.10 11.53
C ASN A 283 -3.86 -14.71 10.65
N THR A 284 -3.78 -16.05 10.63
CA THR A 284 -2.71 -16.76 9.92
C THR A 284 -2.77 -16.55 8.40
N GLU A 285 -3.95 -16.42 7.80
CA GLU A 285 -4.09 -16.22 6.36
C GLU A 285 -3.62 -14.82 5.94
N GLU A 286 -4.02 -13.79 6.68
CA GLU A 286 -3.61 -12.40 6.50
C GLU A 286 -2.09 -12.23 6.72
N LEU A 287 -1.54 -12.93 7.72
CA LEU A 287 -0.11 -12.99 7.96
C LEU A 287 0.63 -13.58 6.76
N ASN A 288 0.14 -14.68 6.19
CA ASN A 288 0.75 -15.31 5.01
C ASN A 288 0.65 -14.41 3.77
N SER A 289 -0.49 -13.74 3.56
CA SER A 289 -0.64 -12.74 2.51
C SER A 289 0.35 -11.59 2.69
N TRP A 290 0.52 -11.07 3.91
CA TRP A 290 1.52 -10.04 4.18
C TRP A 290 2.95 -10.52 3.92
N LYS A 291 3.32 -11.72 4.40
CA LYS A 291 4.64 -12.32 4.16
C LYS A 291 4.94 -12.45 2.67
N ARG A 292 3.97 -12.92 1.88
CA ARG A 292 4.05 -13.05 0.42
C ARG A 292 4.21 -11.70 -0.26
N ILE A 293 3.25 -10.78 -0.06
CA ILE A 293 3.17 -9.53 -0.80
C ILE A 293 4.39 -8.65 -0.58
N PHE A 294 4.90 -8.68 0.65
CA PHE A 294 6.01 -7.82 1.04
C PHE A 294 7.33 -8.57 1.17
N LYS A 295 7.41 -9.83 0.73
CA LYS A 295 8.59 -10.68 0.75
C LYS A 295 9.31 -10.65 2.10
N ILE A 296 8.55 -10.85 3.18
CA ILE A 296 9.09 -10.76 4.55
C ILE A 296 10.11 -11.86 4.82
N GLU A 297 9.76 -13.09 4.44
CA GLU A 297 10.57 -14.29 4.63
C GLU A 297 11.24 -14.71 3.31
N THR A 298 12.41 -15.35 3.43
CA THR A 298 13.13 -15.94 2.29
C THR A 298 12.29 -17.03 1.66
N LYS A 299 12.22 -17.04 0.33
CA LYS A 299 11.53 -18.06 -0.44
C LYS A 299 12.52 -18.98 -1.11
N TYR A 300 12.28 -20.28 -0.94
CA TYR A 300 13.06 -21.35 -1.54
C TYR A 300 12.24 -22.02 -2.64
N ASN A 301 12.93 -22.43 -3.70
CA ASN A 301 12.40 -23.32 -4.73
C ASN A 301 12.30 -24.76 -4.20
N THR A 302 11.59 -25.62 -4.93
CA THR A 302 11.42 -27.04 -4.58
C THR A 302 12.75 -27.81 -4.50
N ASP A 303 13.76 -27.39 -5.26
CA ASP A 303 15.11 -27.97 -5.25
C ASP A 303 16.01 -27.46 -4.11
N GLY A 304 15.48 -26.58 -3.24
CA GLY A 304 16.21 -25.97 -2.13
C GLY A 304 17.04 -24.74 -2.50
N SER A 305 17.07 -24.34 -3.78
CA SER A 305 17.69 -23.07 -4.18
C SER A 305 16.87 -21.86 -3.72
N ILE A 306 17.52 -20.73 -3.50
CA ILE A 306 16.85 -19.50 -3.05
C ILE A 306 16.24 -18.78 -4.25
N GLU A 307 14.93 -18.53 -4.23
CA GLU A 307 14.24 -17.70 -5.21
C GLU A 307 14.48 -16.22 -4.92
N TYR A 308 14.34 -15.83 -3.65
CA TYR A 308 14.71 -14.51 -3.15
C TYR A 308 14.97 -14.53 -1.65
N TYR A 309 15.86 -13.65 -1.18
CA TYR A 309 16.03 -13.38 0.25
C TYR A 309 14.87 -12.53 0.77
N GLY A 310 14.37 -12.87 1.95
CA GLY A 310 13.34 -12.12 2.63
C GLY A 310 13.89 -10.82 3.20
N ARG A 311 13.05 -9.79 3.31
CA ARG A 311 13.46 -8.49 3.83
C ARG A 311 14.03 -8.55 5.24
N TYR A 312 13.57 -9.48 6.06
CA TYR A 312 14.08 -9.59 7.42
C TYR A 312 15.47 -10.22 7.42
N ASP A 313 15.73 -11.14 6.51
CA ASP A 313 17.07 -11.70 6.31
C ASP A 313 18.04 -10.65 5.75
N GLU A 314 17.62 -9.89 4.74
CA GLU A 314 18.39 -8.76 4.20
C GLU A 314 18.75 -7.74 5.27
N PHE A 315 17.81 -7.48 6.19
CA PHE A 315 18.01 -6.56 7.31
C PHE A 315 18.96 -7.15 8.35
N ILE A 316 18.68 -8.35 8.88
CA ILE A 316 19.47 -9.02 9.94
C ILE A 316 20.92 -9.23 9.50
N CYS A 317 21.13 -9.72 8.27
CA CYS A 317 22.43 -10.07 7.73
C CYS A 317 23.22 -8.85 7.22
N ASN A 318 22.66 -7.65 7.28
CA ASN A 318 23.40 -6.44 7.00
C ASN A 318 24.49 -6.23 8.06
N LYS A 319 25.67 -5.75 7.64
CA LYS A 319 26.80 -5.46 8.54
C LYS A 319 26.44 -4.50 9.69
N HIS A 320 25.45 -3.63 9.48
CA HIS A 320 24.96 -2.64 10.45
C HIS A 320 23.76 -3.11 11.31
N SER A 321 23.52 -4.42 11.33
CA SER A 321 22.42 -5.01 12.11
C SER A 321 22.96 -6.00 13.13
N ALA A 322 22.65 -7.30 13.03
CA ALA A 322 22.96 -8.26 14.09
C ALA A 322 24.45 -8.31 14.46
N LYS A 323 25.34 -8.20 13.47
CA LYS A 323 26.78 -8.13 13.70
C LYS A 323 27.16 -6.92 14.56
N GLU A 324 26.79 -5.72 14.12
CA GLU A 324 27.07 -4.47 14.86
C GLU A 324 26.43 -4.48 16.26
N TRP A 325 25.20 -4.97 16.40
CA TRP A 325 24.56 -5.06 17.72
C TRP A 325 25.30 -5.99 18.69
N TYR A 326 25.92 -7.05 18.17
CA TYR A 326 26.72 -7.98 18.95
C TYR A 326 28.08 -7.37 19.33
N GLU A 327 28.76 -6.75 18.37
CA GLU A 327 30.05 -6.07 18.57
C GLU A 327 29.91 -4.91 19.58
N ASP A 328 28.84 -4.10 19.48
CA ASP A 328 28.54 -3.02 20.42
C ASP A 328 28.53 -3.46 21.89
N ILE A 329 28.02 -4.67 22.18
CA ILE A 329 27.99 -5.21 23.55
C ILE A 329 29.39 -5.61 24.00
N LEU A 330 30.17 -6.26 23.12
CA LEU A 330 31.53 -6.70 23.42
C LEU A 330 32.50 -5.52 23.56
N ASP A 331 32.44 -4.54 22.67
CA ASP A 331 33.31 -3.36 22.71
C ASP A 331 33.08 -2.57 24.01
N HIS A 332 31.83 -2.46 24.48
CA HIS A 332 31.55 -1.85 25.79
C HIS A 332 32.17 -2.68 26.93
N TYR A 333 32.12 -4.00 26.86
CA TYR A 333 32.73 -4.88 27.85
C TYR A 333 34.26 -4.74 27.88
N GLU A 334 34.92 -4.73 26.72
CA GLU A 334 36.37 -4.53 26.60
C GLU A 334 36.80 -3.16 27.16
N ASN A 335 36.08 -2.10 26.81
CA ASN A 335 36.31 -0.76 27.35
C ASN A 335 36.12 -0.71 28.88
N ALA A 336 35.08 -1.35 29.42
CA ALA A 336 34.86 -1.45 30.86
C ALA A 336 36.00 -2.17 31.60
N GLN A 337 36.58 -3.22 31.00
CA GLN A 337 37.74 -3.91 31.57
C GLN A 337 38.98 -3.00 31.61
N SER A 338 39.22 -2.22 30.55
CA SER A 338 40.40 -1.35 30.42
C SER A 338 40.48 -0.20 31.45
N LEU A 339 39.34 0.23 32.00
CA LEU A 339 39.27 1.41 32.87
C LEU A 339 39.39 1.07 34.37
N ILE A 340 39.50 -0.21 34.77
CA ILE A 340 39.61 -0.72 36.17
C ILE A 340 38.44 -0.31 37.10
N GLU A 341 37.58 0.62 36.68
CA GLU A 341 36.24 0.85 37.21
C GLU A 341 35.30 -0.13 36.49
N ILE A 342 34.92 -1.23 37.14
CA ILE A 342 33.99 -2.20 36.59
C ILE A 342 32.63 -1.52 36.29
N THR A 343 32.45 -1.04 35.07
CA THR A 343 31.15 -0.70 34.49
C THR A 343 30.59 -1.94 33.81
N ASP A 344 30.12 -2.85 34.66
CA ASP A 344 29.30 -4.05 34.42
C ASP A 344 28.66 -4.16 33.02
N ALA A 345 29.20 -5.02 32.15
CA ALA A 345 28.65 -5.26 30.80
C ALA A 345 27.22 -5.79 30.83
N ASP A 346 26.80 -6.48 31.91
CA ASP A 346 25.41 -6.84 32.08
C ASP A 346 24.53 -5.58 32.21
N LYS A 347 24.98 -4.53 32.91
CA LYS A 347 24.24 -3.25 32.95
C LYS A 347 24.13 -2.61 31.59
N TYR A 348 25.15 -2.69 30.73
CA TYR A 348 25.06 -2.16 29.38
C TYR A 348 24.11 -2.98 28.50
N TYR A 349 24.20 -4.31 28.57
CA TYR A 349 23.25 -5.22 27.93
C TYR A 349 21.81 -4.90 28.32
N GLU A 350 21.52 -4.77 29.63
CA GLU A 350 20.19 -4.41 30.12
C GLU A 350 19.73 -3.03 29.62
N LYS A 351 20.65 -2.05 29.55
CA LYS A 351 20.38 -0.72 28.99
C LYS A 351 20.00 -0.81 27.51
N VAL A 352 20.73 -1.60 26.72
CA VAL A 352 20.44 -1.81 25.29
C VAL A 352 19.10 -2.52 25.11
N LEU A 353 18.84 -3.58 25.87
CA LEU A 353 17.54 -4.27 25.86
C LEU A 353 16.40 -3.29 26.19
N LYS A 354 16.54 -2.49 27.24
CA LYS A 354 15.53 -1.49 27.61
C LYS A 354 15.33 -0.44 26.52
N ALA A 355 16.37 -0.07 25.78
CA ALA A 355 16.21 0.86 24.66
C ALA A 355 15.35 0.27 23.53
N THR A 356 15.40 -1.05 23.30
CA THR A 356 14.58 -1.72 22.27
C THR A 356 13.08 -1.62 22.57
N THR A 357 12.65 -1.38 23.82
CA THR A 357 11.22 -1.29 24.17
C THR A 357 10.60 0.08 23.93
N ARG A 358 11.38 1.09 23.54
CA ARG A 358 10.90 2.47 23.39
C ARG A 358 9.99 2.67 22.18
N ASN A 359 10.21 1.92 21.10
CA ASN A 359 9.33 1.90 19.94
C ASN A 359 8.88 0.45 19.70
N PRO A 360 7.74 0.02 20.29
CA PRO A 360 7.25 -1.34 20.17
C PRO A 360 6.77 -1.70 18.76
N LYS A 361 6.46 -0.69 17.92
CA LYS A 361 6.06 -0.88 16.51
C LYS A 361 7.25 -1.07 15.56
N SER A 362 8.48 -0.91 16.07
CA SER A 362 9.69 -1.15 15.30
C SER A 362 10.08 -2.63 15.30
N ILE A 363 9.96 -3.27 14.14
CA ILE A 363 10.42 -4.66 13.95
C ILE A 363 11.93 -4.76 14.14
N LYS A 364 12.68 -3.73 13.71
CA LYS A 364 14.12 -3.64 14.00
C LYS A 364 14.40 -3.83 15.49
N ASN A 365 13.67 -3.15 16.35
CA ASN A 365 13.85 -3.26 17.80
C ASN A 365 13.41 -4.62 18.34
N MET A 366 12.28 -5.16 17.86
CA MET A 366 11.79 -6.49 18.25
C MET A 366 12.81 -7.58 17.91
N ILE A 367 13.34 -7.58 16.68
CA ILE A 367 14.35 -8.53 16.23
C ILE A 367 15.66 -8.34 17.00
N LYS A 368 16.15 -7.09 17.15
CA LYS A 368 17.36 -6.78 17.92
C LYS A 368 17.27 -7.35 19.33
N ARG A 369 16.13 -7.14 20.00
CA ARG A 369 15.89 -7.65 21.34
C ARG A 369 16.03 -9.18 21.40
N LYS A 370 15.27 -9.89 20.56
CA LYS A 370 15.26 -11.36 20.53
C LYS A 370 16.63 -11.94 20.18
N PHE A 371 17.33 -11.32 19.25
CA PHE A 371 18.70 -11.70 18.90
C PHE A 371 19.67 -11.56 20.09
N LEU A 372 19.64 -10.43 20.81
CA LEU A 372 20.51 -10.21 21.97
C LEU A 372 20.16 -11.13 23.15
N GLU A 373 18.87 -11.41 23.38
CA GLU A 373 18.41 -12.41 24.35
C GLU A 373 18.97 -13.81 24.02
N GLU A 374 18.93 -14.23 22.75
CA GLU A 374 19.52 -15.50 22.30
C GLU A 374 21.04 -15.54 22.46
N CYS A 375 21.76 -14.46 22.12
CA CYS A 375 23.21 -14.37 22.33
C CYS A 375 23.59 -14.56 23.81
N LYS A 376 22.86 -13.88 24.73
CA LYS A 376 23.10 -14.01 26.17
C LYS A 376 22.79 -15.42 26.67
N MET A 377 21.67 -16.00 26.25
CA MET A 377 21.28 -17.37 26.62
C MET A 377 22.34 -18.41 26.17
N LYS A 378 23.00 -18.17 25.03
CA LYS A 378 24.08 -19.03 24.52
C LYS A 378 25.47 -18.69 25.06
N GLY A 379 25.59 -17.73 25.98
CA GLY A 379 26.85 -17.35 26.60
C GLY A 379 27.85 -16.67 25.65
N LEU A 380 27.37 -15.93 24.64
CA LEU A 380 28.22 -15.31 23.62
C LEU A 380 28.84 -13.97 24.04
N PHE A 381 28.48 -13.44 25.21
CA PHE A 381 28.99 -12.17 25.74
C PHE A 381 30.09 -12.35 26.81
N ASN A 382 30.64 -13.55 26.94
CA ASN A 382 31.62 -13.91 27.96
C ASN A 382 33.07 -13.64 27.53
#